data_AF-A0A2V6ZJ92-F1
#
_entry.id   AF-A0A2V6ZJ92-F1
#
_cell.length_a   1.000
_cell.length_b   1.000
_cell.length_c   1.000
_cell.angle_alpha   90.00
_cell.angle_beta   90.00
_cell.angle_gamma   90.00
#
_symmetry.space_group_name_H-M   'P 1'
#
loop_
_entity.id
_entity.type
_entity.pdbx_description
1 polymer ?
#
loop_
_entity_poly.entity_id
_entity_poly.type
_entity_poly.pdbx_seq_one_letter_code
_entity_poly.pdbx_strand_id
1 'polypeptide(L)'
;MPVTRFEVRLRRPLAGGAPFGDVGPYEELKGSLHFAIDPKHAANERIIDVALAPSDHVGRVEFESDVSILVPVDRARSSGRVMLDVVNRGNTVAVPNFNRATRPAFVPGSNPDPPVDPGDGFLMRRGFVVISCGWQCDLPEVPGLLGLRGPEALDARGHRLTGRVYTQLQTPEPATHLLLSDRGHRAYPAADLDEHDAVLLVRDQPDGEPMTIERGRWRFARVAGDNVGPDARSGIVPDPRYIWVDGGFEKGRLYQVTYTAVGAPVLGLGIAALRDSVAWLKHGTPREGNPAPAAIRYAYAYGRSQTGRLLRTLVYNDLNLDEQGREALDGIVANVAGGLRGEFNQRFGQNSKDRPHMMDYVHPSTGEELQRRLAARGSTLKVFYTNSSAEYHRGDASLTHTDPEGTRDAPSGPSARVYHFAGTEHGLGVWPPTAQKVTAADPAEPPEHSQNLRNTIDYAPLLRACLVNLDRWVTEGIEPPPSRHPRLADGSAVPFEALHAVFDRIPDANYPRHHARPCRLDFSRLPAHSP
;
A
#
# COMPACT_ATOMS: atom_id res chain seq x y z
N MET A 1 2.35 -7.35 -25.85
CA MET A 1 1.74 -7.36 -24.51
C MET A 1 2.83 -7.63 -23.49
N PRO A 2 2.87 -6.92 -22.35
CA PRO A 2 3.90 -7.14 -21.32
C PRO A 2 3.81 -8.49 -20.60
N VAL A 3 2.60 -9.00 -20.33
CA VAL A 3 2.42 -10.35 -19.77
C VAL A 3 2.84 -11.38 -20.82
N THR A 4 3.83 -12.21 -20.49
CA THR A 4 4.39 -13.22 -21.40
C THR A 4 3.87 -14.62 -21.10
N ARG A 5 3.52 -14.91 -19.84
CA ARG A 5 3.05 -16.23 -19.41
C ARG A 5 2.23 -16.14 -18.12
N PHE A 6 1.19 -16.96 -18.01
CA PHE A 6 0.53 -17.29 -16.75
C PHE A 6 0.81 -18.75 -16.38
N GLU A 7 1.58 -18.96 -15.33
CA GLU A 7 1.88 -20.29 -14.80
C GLU A 7 0.90 -20.63 -13.67
N VAL A 8 -0.13 -21.42 -13.99
CA VAL A 8 -1.14 -21.84 -13.02
C VAL A 8 -0.59 -22.99 -12.16
N ARG A 9 -0.45 -22.76 -10.86
CA ARG A 9 -0.04 -23.77 -9.87
C ARG A 9 -1.22 -24.47 -9.21
N LEU A 10 -2.33 -23.74 -9.01
CA LEU A 10 -3.52 -24.23 -8.34
C LEU A 10 -4.77 -23.84 -9.13
N ARG A 11 -5.66 -24.82 -9.29
CA ARG A 11 -7.00 -24.63 -9.84
C ARG A 11 -8.00 -25.39 -8.98
N ARG A 12 -9.01 -24.70 -8.45
CA ARG A 12 -10.05 -25.34 -7.62
C ARG A 12 -11.40 -24.64 -7.72
N PRO A 13 -12.52 -25.34 -7.47
CA PRO A 13 -13.82 -24.69 -7.28
C PRO A 13 -13.79 -23.73 -6.08
N LEU A 14 -14.36 -22.54 -6.25
CA LEU A 14 -14.62 -21.63 -5.13
C LEU A 14 -15.81 -22.13 -4.32
N ALA A 15 -15.75 -22.03 -2.99
CA ALA A 15 -16.84 -22.42 -2.08
C ALA A 15 -17.40 -23.83 -2.34
N GLY A 16 -16.53 -24.79 -2.68
CA GLY A 16 -16.93 -26.18 -2.98
C GLY A 16 -17.78 -26.32 -4.25
N GLY A 17 -17.81 -25.32 -5.13
CA GLY A 17 -18.62 -25.31 -6.36
C GLY A 17 -20.04 -24.77 -6.15
N ALA A 18 -20.35 -24.18 -5.00
CA ALA A 18 -21.63 -23.52 -4.78
C ALA A 18 -21.85 -22.36 -5.77
N PRO A 19 -23.06 -22.20 -6.33
CA PRO A 19 -23.35 -21.14 -7.28
C PRO A 19 -23.56 -19.78 -6.62
N PHE A 20 -23.18 -18.71 -7.31
CA PHE A 20 -23.38 -17.32 -6.87
C PHE A 20 -24.52 -16.64 -7.65
N GLY A 21 -25.77 -16.94 -7.26
CA GLY A 21 -26.94 -16.47 -8.00
C GLY A 21 -26.93 -16.97 -9.45
N ASP A 22 -27.40 -16.14 -10.38
CA ASP A 22 -27.54 -16.52 -11.80
C ASP A 22 -26.22 -16.60 -12.57
N VAL A 23 -25.12 -16.14 -11.96
CA VAL A 23 -23.78 -16.23 -12.55
C VAL A 23 -23.25 -17.67 -12.50
N GLY A 24 -23.70 -18.45 -11.51
CA GLY A 24 -23.28 -19.84 -11.33
C GLY A 24 -22.00 -20.01 -10.51
N PRO A 25 -21.35 -21.18 -10.59
CA PRO A 25 -20.16 -21.49 -9.81
C PRO A 25 -18.93 -20.70 -10.29
N TYR A 26 -17.99 -20.51 -9.38
CA TYR A 26 -16.69 -19.87 -9.64
C TYR A 26 -15.55 -20.85 -9.42
N GLU A 27 -14.40 -20.55 -10.00
CA GLU A 27 -13.13 -21.21 -9.71
C GLU A 27 -12.05 -20.20 -9.32
N GLU A 28 -11.08 -20.67 -8.55
CA GLU A 28 -9.84 -19.96 -8.24
C GLU A 28 -8.69 -20.54 -9.09
N LEU A 29 -7.96 -19.64 -9.75
CA LEU A 29 -6.70 -19.92 -10.43
C LEU A 29 -5.59 -19.17 -9.71
N LYS A 30 -4.64 -19.87 -9.10
CA LYS A 30 -3.51 -19.26 -8.39
C LYS A 30 -2.19 -19.70 -8.98
N GLY A 31 -1.24 -18.78 -9.10
CA GLY A 31 0.00 -19.01 -9.84
C GLY A 31 0.81 -17.74 -10.00
N SER A 32 1.67 -17.70 -11.03
CA SER A 32 2.56 -16.57 -11.29
C SER A 32 2.34 -15.99 -12.70
N LEU A 33 2.22 -14.67 -12.79
CA LEU A 33 2.33 -13.95 -14.06
C LEU A 33 3.80 -13.57 -14.28
N HIS A 34 4.31 -13.86 -15.47
CA HIS A 34 5.61 -13.39 -15.95
C HIS A 34 5.41 -12.19 -16.89
N PHE A 35 6.29 -11.20 -16.76
CA PHE A 35 6.25 -9.95 -17.49
C PHE A 35 7.58 -9.68 -18.17
N ALA A 36 7.54 -9.01 -19.32
CA ALA A 36 8.69 -8.44 -19.99
C ALA A 36 8.33 -7.08 -20.62
N ILE A 37 8.78 -6.00 -19.98
CA ILE A 37 8.47 -4.62 -20.40
C ILE A 37 9.64 -3.97 -21.14
N ASP A 38 9.36 -3.04 -22.05
CA ASP A 38 10.40 -2.18 -22.63
C ASP A 38 10.70 -0.99 -21.69
N PRO A 39 11.90 -0.89 -21.10
CA PRO A 39 12.26 0.18 -20.18
C PRO A 39 12.28 1.58 -20.83
N LYS A 40 12.36 1.65 -22.17
CA LYS A 40 12.39 2.91 -22.94
C LYS A 40 10.99 3.32 -23.43
N HIS A 41 9.99 2.47 -23.25
CA HIS A 41 8.64 2.80 -23.67
C HIS A 41 8.07 3.93 -22.79
N ALA A 42 7.30 4.86 -23.39
CA ALA A 42 6.73 6.02 -22.67
C ALA A 42 5.81 5.63 -21.50
N ALA A 43 5.21 4.43 -21.57
CA ALA A 43 4.42 3.84 -20.49
C ALA A 43 5.25 3.44 -19.25
N ASN A 44 6.55 3.22 -19.42
CA ASN A 44 7.44 2.67 -18.41
C ASN A 44 8.54 3.66 -18.00
N GLU A 45 8.87 4.67 -18.82
CA GLU A 45 9.98 5.61 -18.57
C GLU A 45 9.89 6.36 -17.22
N ARG A 46 8.67 6.47 -16.64
CA ARG A 46 8.42 7.10 -15.34
C ARG A 46 8.62 6.15 -14.15
N ILE A 47 8.88 4.86 -14.41
CA ILE A 47 9.31 3.91 -13.39
C ILE A 47 10.75 4.24 -13.04
N ILE A 48 10.98 4.66 -11.80
CA ILE A 48 12.32 5.06 -11.35
C ILE A 48 13.24 3.85 -11.40
N ASP A 49 14.43 4.06 -11.97
CA ASP A 49 15.49 3.08 -12.17
C ASP A 49 15.20 1.94 -13.15
N VAL A 50 14.09 1.98 -13.90
CA VAL A 50 13.79 0.92 -14.89
C VAL A 50 14.87 0.80 -15.98
N ALA A 51 15.48 1.91 -16.37
CA ALA A 51 16.58 1.94 -17.35
C ALA A 51 17.91 1.41 -16.79
N LEU A 52 18.01 1.25 -15.47
CA LEU A 52 19.18 0.68 -14.78
C LEU A 52 18.98 -0.82 -14.48
N ALA A 53 17.80 -1.36 -14.73
CA ALA A 53 17.54 -2.78 -14.56
C ALA A 53 18.30 -3.59 -15.62
N PRO A 54 18.82 -4.78 -15.29
CA PRO A 54 19.26 -5.74 -16.29
C PRO A 54 18.10 -6.06 -17.25
N SER A 55 18.44 -6.17 -18.54
CA SER A 55 17.51 -6.53 -19.60
C SER A 55 17.87 -7.87 -20.24
N ASP A 56 16.88 -8.53 -20.80
CA ASP A 56 17.05 -9.73 -21.60
C ASP A 56 17.76 -9.44 -22.96
N HIS A 57 17.94 -10.48 -23.77
CA HIS A 57 18.56 -10.42 -25.09
C HIS A 57 17.81 -9.54 -26.12
N VAL A 58 16.55 -9.18 -25.87
CA VAL A 58 15.75 -8.26 -26.71
C VAL A 58 15.56 -6.89 -26.06
N GLY A 59 16.27 -6.61 -24.95
CA GLY A 59 16.27 -5.32 -24.28
C GLY A 59 15.08 -5.07 -23.35
N ARG A 60 14.35 -6.12 -22.94
CA ARG A 60 13.21 -6.01 -22.01
C ARG A 60 13.60 -6.33 -20.57
N VAL A 61 12.92 -5.71 -19.62
CA VAL A 61 13.07 -5.99 -18.19
C VAL A 61 12.07 -7.06 -17.77
N GLU A 62 12.59 -8.20 -17.32
CA GLU A 62 11.77 -9.35 -16.88
C GLU A 62 11.50 -9.31 -15.37
N PHE A 63 10.27 -9.67 -14.98
CA PHE A 63 9.86 -9.81 -13.58
C PHE A 63 8.62 -10.70 -13.47
N GLU A 64 8.25 -11.08 -12.25
CA GLU A 64 7.11 -11.96 -11.98
C GLU A 64 6.29 -11.53 -10.76
N SER A 65 4.99 -11.79 -10.79
CA SER A 65 4.03 -11.48 -9.73
C SER A 65 3.22 -12.71 -9.37
N ASP A 66 3.03 -12.96 -8.07
CA ASP A 66 2.06 -13.96 -7.63
C ASP A 66 0.64 -13.43 -7.85
N VAL A 67 -0.25 -14.27 -8.37
CA VAL A 67 -1.66 -13.92 -8.60
C VAL A 67 -2.63 -14.98 -8.09
N SER A 68 -3.81 -14.52 -7.66
CA SER A 68 -5.01 -15.36 -7.50
C SER A 68 -6.15 -14.72 -8.28
N ILE A 69 -6.78 -15.50 -9.17
CA ILE A 69 -7.86 -15.06 -10.06
C ILE A 69 -9.13 -15.85 -9.72
N LEU A 70 -10.19 -15.14 -9.33
CA LEU A 70 -11.53 -15.69 -9.14
C LEU A 70 -12.35 -15.38 -10.39
N VAL A 71 -12.84 -16.42 -11.06
CA VAL A 71 -13.52 -16.31 -12.36
C VAL A 71 -14.74 -17.23 -12.42
N PRO A 72 -15.88 -16.82 -13.01
CA PRO A 72 -17.03 -17.71 -13.20
C PRO A 72 -16.62 -18.93 -14.03
N VAL A 73 -17.08 -20.14 -13.70
CA VAL A 73 -16.79 -21.34 -14.50
C VAL A 73 -17.29 -21.17 -15.94
N ASP A 74 -18.51 -20.64 -16.11
CA ASP A 74 -19.01 -20.18 -17.39
C ASP A 74 -18.59 -18.73 -17.67
N ARG A 75 -17.58 -18.55 -18.53
CA ARG A 75 -17.03 -17.22 -18.85
C ARG A 75 -18.04 -16.28 -19.50
N ALA A 76 -19.08 -16.82 -20.15
CA ALA A 76 -20.14 -16.01 -20.76
C ALA A 76 -21.03 -15.32 -19.71
N ARG A 77 -20.99 -15.77 -18.46
CA ARG A 77 -21.68 -15.14 -17.31
C ARG A 77 -20.86 -14.03 -16.64
N SER A 78 -19.65 -13.75 -17.14
CA SER A 78 -18.88 -12.57 -16.72
C SER A 78 -19.65 -11.28 -17.05
N SER A 79 -19.59 -10.31 -16.15
CA SER A 79 -20.22 -9.01 -16.32
C SER A 79 -19.48 -8.07 -17.27
N GLY A 80 -18.33 -8.47 -17.82
CA GLY A 80 -17.44 -7.55 -18.52
C GLY A 80 -16.51 -6.77 -17.60
N ARG A 81 -16.49 -7.06 -16.29
CA ARG A 81 -15.79 -6.25 -15.28
C ARG A 81 -14.77 -7.08 -14.53
N VAL A 82 -13.58 -6.52 -14.35
CA VAL A 82 -12.57 -7.05 -13.44
C VAL A 82 -12.36 -6.11 -12.25
N MET A 83 -12.22 -6.69 -11.06
CA MET A 83 -11.72 -6.03 -9.87
C MET A 83 -10.27 -6.45 -9.64
N LEU A 84 -9.34 -5.52 -9.82
CA LEU A 84 -7.97 -5.62 -9.35
C LEU A 84 -7.93 -5.37 -7.84
N ASP A 85 -7.71 -6.46 -7.10
CA ASP A 85 -7.40 -6.43 -5.68
C ASP A 85 -5.91 -6.10 -5.51
N VAL A 86 -5.62 -4.85 -5.17
CA VAL A 86 -4.26 -4.42 -4.86
C VAL A 86 -3.92 -4.91 -3.46
N VAL A 87 -3.26 -6.08 -3.41
CA VAL A 87 -3.00 -6.83 -2.17
C VAL A 87 -2.19 -6.01 -1.17
N ASN A 88 -2.65 -5.95 0.07
CA ASN A 88 -2.01 -5.16 1.11
C ASN A 88 -0.99 -6.02 1.87
N ARG A 89 0.30 -5.75 1.67
CA ARG A 89 1.41 -6.57 2.21
C ARG A 89 1.21 -8.05 1.88
N GLY A 90 0.92 -8.33 0.62
CA GLY A 90 0.66 -9.66 0.09
C GLY A 90 -0.67 -10.32 0.44
N ASN A 91 -1.54 -9.66 1.20
CA ASN A 91 -2.85 -10.19 1.55
C ASN A 91 -3.97 -9.60 0.69
N THR A 92 -4.96 -10.41 0.32
CA THR A 92 -6.16 -9.95 -0.39
C THR A 92 -6.99 -8.99 0.46
N VAL A 93 -7.59 -7.98 -0.18
CA VAL A 93 -8.43 -6.97 0.50
C VAL A 93 -9.76 -6.72 -0.18
N ALA A 94 -9.90 -6.93 -1.49
CA ALA A 94 -11.15 -6.68 -2.19
C ALA A 94 -12.29 -7.60 -1.72
N VAL A 95 -12.07 -8.92 -1.71
CA VAL A 95 -13.10 -9.88 -1.25
C VAL A 95 -13.45 -9.68 0.23
N PRO A 96 -12.47 -9.55 1.16
CA PRO A 96 -12.78 -9.24 2.55
C PRO A 96 -13.63 -7.97 2.76
N ASN A 97 -13.39 -6.90 1.98
CA ASN A 97 -14.11 -5.65 2.16
C ASN A 97 -15.46 -5.61 1.42
N PHE A 98 -15.51 -6.08 0.17
CA PHE A 98 -16.74 -6.03 -0.62
C PHE A 98 -17.69 -7.16 -0.33
N ASN A 99 -17.23 -8.38 -0.03
CA ASN A 99 -18.11 -9.50 0.26
C ASN A 99 -18.31 -9.73 1.76
N ARG A 100 -17.66 -8.95 2.63
CA ARG A 100 -17.66 -9.13 4.09
C ARG A 100 -17.13 -10.51 4.49
N ALA A 101 -16.14 -10.99 3.73
CA ALA A 101 -15.46 -12.25 3.98
C ALA A 101 -14.38 -12.08 5.06
N THR A 102 -13.96 -13.20 5.65
CA THR A 102 -12.77 -13.26 6.47
C THR A 102 -11.51 -13.04 5.64
N ARG A 103 -10.49 -12.43 6.26
CA ARG A 103 -9.15 -12.30 5.68
C ARG A 103 -8.24 -13.35 6.31
N PRO A 104 -7.57 -14.22 5.53
CA PRO A 104 -6.57 -15.14 6.06
C PRO A 104 -5.43 -14.37 6.75
N ALA A 105 -4.91 -14.94 7.84
CA ALA A 105 -3.66 -14.50 8.46
C ALA A 105 -2.56 -15.50 8.09
N PHE A 106 -1.48 -15.02 7.49
CA PHE A 106 -0.34 -15.84 7.10
C PHE A 106 0.79 -15.67 8.09
N VAL A 107 1.09 -16.73 8.85
CA VAL A 107 2.23 -16.84 9.78
C VAL A 107 3.14 -17.99 9.36
N PRO A 108 4.41 -18.07 9.82
CA PRO A 108 5.24 -19.24 9.60
C PRO A 108 4.52 -20.55 9.96
N GLY A 109 4.48 -21.50 9.04
CA GLY A 109 3.76 -22.77 9.18
C GLY A 109 2.28 -22.75 8.76
N SER A 110 1.74 -21.61 8.32
CA SER A 110 0.39 -21.53 7.76
C SER A 110 0.26 -22.32 6.47
N ASN A 111 -0.96 -22.79 6.16
CA ASN A 111 -1.26 -23.27 4.82
C ASN A 111 -1.06 -22.12 3.81
N PRO A 112 -0.21 -22.27 2.77
CA PRO A 112 -0.01 -21.22 1.76
C PRO A 112 -1.23 -21.00 0.85
N ASP A 113 -2.16 -21.95 0.80
CA ASP A 113 -3.33 -21.95 -0.08
C ASP A 113 -4.64 -22.21 0.68
N PRO A 114 -4.97 -21.42 1.72
CA PRO A 114 -6.19 -21.59 2.48
C PRO A 114 -7.40 -21.40 1.54
N PRO A 115 -8.50 -22.16 1.70
CA PRO A 115 -9.74 -21.90 0.96
C PRO A 115 -10.15 -20.43 1.07
N VAL A 116 -10.55 -19.84 -0.06
CA VAL A 116 -11.07 -18.47 -0.07
C VAL A 116 -12.47 -18.46 0.52
N ASP A 117 -12.67 -17.70 1.60
CA ASP A 117 -13.98 -17.35 2.11
C ASP A 117 -14.66 -16.37 1.13
N PRO A 118 -15.79 -16.74 0.49
CA PRO A 118 -16.45 -15.85 -0.45
C PRO A 118 -17.30 -14.78 0.25
N GLY A 119 -17.52 -14.86 1.57
CA GLY A 119 -18.49 -14.02 2.29
C GLY A 119 -19.90 -14.16 1.73
N ASP A 120 -20.60 -13.04 1.55
CA ASP A 120 -21.93 -13.04 0.91
C ASP A 120 -21.89 -13.12 -0.63
N GLY A 121 -20.68 -13.16 -1.22
CA GLY A 121 -20.47 -13.26 -2.65
C GLY A 121 -20.87 -12.01 -3.45
N PHE A 122 -20.92 -10.82 -2.84
CA PHE A 122 -21.36 -9.57 -3.51
C PHE A 122 -20.76 -9.36 -4.92
N LEU A 123 -19.45 -9.53 -5.08
CA LEU A 123 -18.74 -9.39 -6.36
C LEU A 123 -19.11 -10.53 -7.33
N MET A 124 -19.16 -11.78 -6.83
CA MET A 124 -19.39 -12.98 -7.64
C MET A 124 -20.83 -13.03 -8.16
N ARG A 125 -21.80 -12.66 -7.32
CA ARG A 125 -23.22 -12.53 -7.71
C ARG A 125 -23.44 -11.45 -8.79
N ARG A 126 -22.47 -10.57 -9.01
CA ARG A 126 -22.46 -9.53 -10.04
C ARG A 126 -21.58 -9.88 -11.24
N GLY A 127 -21.02 -11.09 -11.30
CA GLY A 127 -20.23 -11.55 -12.44
C GLY A 127 -18.87 -10.85 -12.55
N PHE A 128 -18.33 -10.29 -11.46
CA PHE A 128 -16.97 -9.76 -11.49
C PHE A 128 -15.97 -10.90 -11.61
N VAL A 129 -14.94 -10.71 -12.44
CA VAL A 129 -13.67 -11.39 -12.27
C VAL A 129 -12.87 -10.63 -11.21
N VAL A 130 -12.19 -11.32 -10.30
CA VAL A 130 -11.32 -10.67 -9.30
C VAL A 130 -9.90 -11.18 -9.51
N ILE A 131 -8.95 -10.27 -9.69
CA ILE A 131 -7.52 -10.59 -9.75
C ILE A 131 -6.82 -9.95 -8.56
N SER A 132 -6.27 -10.77 -7.67
CA SER A 132 -5.34 -10.35 -6.63
C SER A 132 -3.94 -10.48 -7.17
N CYS A 133 -3.20 -9.36 -7.25
CA CYS A 133 -1.88 -9.32 -7.86
C CYS A 133 -0.85 -8.75 -6.89
N GLY A 134 0.22 -9.51 -6.66
CA GLY A 134 1.33 -9.09 -5.83
C GLY A 134 2.20 -8.04 -6.51
N TRP A 135 2.53 -6.98 -5.79
CA TRP A 135 3.26 -5.82 -6.32
C TRP A 135 4.48 -5.46 -5.47
N GLN A 136 4.58 -6.02 -4.27
CA GLN A 136 5.55 -5.65 -3.25
C GLN A 136 6.69 -6.68 -3.20
N CYS A 137 7.94 -6.22 -3.21
CA CYS A 137 9.13 -7.07 -3.29
C CYS A 137 9.86 -7.27 -1.94
N ASP A 138 9.52 -6.49 -0.92
CA ASP A 138 10.13 -6.55 0.43
C ASP A 138 9.28 -7.38 1.42
N LEU A 139 8.34 -8.21 0.94
CA LEU A 139 7.53 -9.05 1.83
C LEU A 139 8.39 -9.98 2.70
N PRO A 140 7.97 -10.27 3.95
CA PRO A 140 8.61 -11.29 4.76
C PRO A 140 8.50 -12.67 4.09
N GLU A 141 9.40 -13.58 4.43
CA GLU A 141 9.44 -14.95 3.89
C GLU A 141 8.37 -15.84 4.53
N VAL A 142 7.09 -15.49 4.30
CA VAL A 142 5.93 -16.22 4.79
C VAL A 142 5.15 -16.79 3.60
N PRO A 143 5.03 -18.13 3.49
CA PRO A 143 4.27 -18.76 2.42
C PRO A 143 2.81 -18.29 2.36
N GLY A 144 2.31 -18.07 1.15
CA GLY A 144 0.92 -17.69 0.88
C GLY A 144 0.69 -16.19 0.62
N LEU A 145 1.63 -15.32 1.04
CA LEU A 145 1.61 -13.90 0.67
C LEU A 145 1.88 -13.72 -0.84
N LEU A 146 1.11 -12.85 -1.49
CA LEU A 146 1.25 -12.53 -2.91
C LEU A 146 2.24 -11.38 -3.11
N GLY A 147 3.45 -11.69 -3.59
CA GLY A 147 4.52 -10.70 -3.78
C GLY A 147 4.79 -10.33 -5.24
N LEU A 148 5.92 -9.65 -5.42
CA LEU A 148 6.60 -9.48 -6.70
C LEU A 148 8.08 -9.87 -6.58
N ARG A 149 8.62 -10.52 -7.61
CA ARG A 149 10.06 -10.73 -7.79
C ARG A 149 10.47 -10.01 -9.05
N GLY A 150 11.42 -9.09 -8.90
CA GLY A 150 11.94 -8.29 -9.99
C GLY A 150 13.40 -7.95 -9.75
N PRO A 151 14.06 -7.37 -10.75
CA PRO A 151 15.47 -7.04 -10.66
C PRO A 151 15.75 -5.86 -9.73
N GLU A 152 17.02 -5.75 -9.35
CA GLU A 152 17.59 -4.53 -8.81
C GLU A 152 18.17 -3.67 -9.95
N ALA A 153 18.18 -2.36 -9.74
CA ALA A 153 18.93 -1.40 -10.52
C ALA A 153 20.44 -1.58 -10.29
N LEU A 154 21.22 -1.49 -11.35
CA LEU A 154 22.68 -1.65 -11.34
C LEU A 154 23.38 -0.39 -11.89
N ASP A 155 24.63 -0.20 -11.50
CA ASP A 155 25.47 0.83 -12.12
C ASP A 155 25.92 0.43 -13.54
N ALA A 156 26.61 1.34 -14.24
CA ALA A 156 27.11 1.09 -15.60
C ALA A 156 28.13 -0.06 -15.70
N ARG A 157 28.66 -0.56 -14.58
CA ARG A 157 29.60 -1.69 -14.49
C ARG A 157 28.90 -2.98 -14.03
N GLY A 158 27.60 -2.95 -13.79
CA GLY A 158 26.81 -4.10 -13.31
C GLY A 158 26.87 -4.33 -11.80
N HIS A 159 27.37 -3.37 -11.01
CA HIS A 159 27.37 -3.49 -9.55
C HIS A 159 26.05 -3.01 -8.95
N ARG A 160 25.71 -3.55 -7.78
CA ARG A 160 24.56 -3.12 -6.99
C ARG A 160 24.75 -1.68 -6.54
N LEU A 161 23.69 -0.87 -6.65
CA LEU A 161 23.73 0.52 -6.20
C LEU A 161 23.84 0.61 -4.67
N THR A 162 24.51 1.66 -4.20
CA THR A 162 24.47 2.10 -2.81
C THR A 162 23.77 3.46 -2.72
N GLY A 163 23.18 3.76 -1.58
CA GLY A 163 22.52 5.06 -1.36
C GLY A 163 22.00 5.21 0.06
N ARG A 164 21.79 6.46 0.48
CA ARG A 164 21.27 6.74 1.82
C ARG A 164 19.80 6.39 1.91
N VAL A 165 19.44 5.68 2.96
CA VAL A 165 18.07 5.35 3.34
C VAL A 165 17.72 5.98 4.68
N TYR A 166 16.42 6.14 4.90
CA TYR A 166 15.87 6.64 6.14
C TYR A 166 14.75 5.72 6.63
N THR A 167 14.96 5.12 7.80
CA THR A 167 14.04 4.16 8.40
C THR A 167 13.60 4.65 9.77
N GLN A 168 12.28 4.70 10.00
CA GLN A 168 11.72 4.91 11.33
C GLN A 168 11.43 3.54 11.96
N LEU A 169 11.77 3.39 13.23
CA LEU A 169 11.66 2.18 14.03
C LEU A 169 10.91 2.51 15.33
N GLN A 170 10.08 1.59 15.79
CA GLN A 170 9.37 1.69 17.06
C GLN A 170 9.01 0.29 17.52
N THR A 171 9.01 0.07 18.83
CA THR A 171 8.60 -1.19 19.43
C THR A 171 7.62 -0.94 20.59
N PRO A 172 6.57 -1.77 20.75
CA PRO A 172 5.66 -1.68 21.88
C PRO A 172 6.23 -2.28 23.18
N GLU A 173 7.44 -2.85 23.12
CA GLU A 173 8.14 -3.49 24.24
C GLU A 173 9.63 -3.11 24.22
N PRO A 174 10.32 -3.13 25.36
CA PRO A 174 11.78 -2.96 25.38
C PRO A 174 12.46 -3.99 24.46
N ALA A 175 13.41 -3.55 23.64
CA ALA A 175 14.14 -4.42 22.72
C ALA A 175 15.63 -4.07 22.71
N THR A 176 16.51 -5.05 22.49
CA THR A 176 17.96 -4.78 22.36
C THR A 176 18.38 -4.43 20.94
N HIS A 177 17.65 -4.97 19.97
CA HIS A 177 17.89 -4.76 18.56
C HIS A 177 16.57 -4.70 17.80
N LEU A 178 16.56 -4.00 16.68
CA LEU A 178 15.42 -3.90 15.78
C LEU A 178 15.86 -4.19 14.35
N LEU A 179 14.98 -4.80 13.57
CA LEU A 179 15.16 -4.94 12.13
C LEU A 179 15.15 -3.54 11.49
N LEU A 180 16.01 -3.27 10.51
CA LEU A 180 16.09 -2.00 9.76
C LEU A 180 14.95 -1.87 8.75
N SER A 181 13.73 -2.18 9.18
CA SER A 181 12.52 -2.08 8.37
C SER A 181 11.27 -1.82 9.20
N ASP A 182 10.19 -1.48 8.52
CA ASP A 182 8.87 -1.37 9.12
C ASP A 182 8.09 -2.69 8.94
N ARG A 183 7.24 -3.05 9.92
CA ARG A 183 6.30 -4.19 9.84
C ARG A 183 6.94 -5.54 9.50
N GLY A 184 8.17 -5.81 9.98
CA GLY A 184 8.85 -7.11 9.77
C GLY A 184 9.23 -7.43 8.32
N HIS A 185 9.20 -6.43 7.41
CA HIS A 185 9.53 -6.62 6.00
C HIS A 185 11.04 -6.69 5.77
N ARG A 186 11.47 -7.15 4.59
CA ARG A 186 12.89 -7.27 4.25
C ARG A 186 13.57 -5.89 4.28
N ALA A 187 14.56 -5.76 5.15
CA ALA A 187 15.35 -4.54 5.29
C ALA A 187 16.34 -4.36 4.13
N TYR A 188 16.65 -3.10 3.81
CA TYR A 188 17.84 -2.77 3.06
C TYR A 188 19.08 -3.00 3.93
N PRO A 189 20.01 -3.89 3.54
CA PRO A 189 21.22 -4.09 4.32
C PRO A 189 22.11 -2.84 4.28
N ALA A 190 22.72 -2.50 5.42
CA ALA A 190 23.78 -1.51 5.50
C ALA A 190 24.95 -1.94 4.59
N ALA A 191 25.46 -0.99 3.81
CA ALA A 191 26.59 -1.20 2.91
C ALA A 191 27.92 -1.33 3.68
N ASP A 192 28.01 -0.67 4.83
CA ASP A 192 29.16 -0.69 5.73
C ASP A 192 28.67 -0.79 7.18
N LEU A 193 29.20 -1.76 7.93
CA LEU A 193 28.83 -2.00 9.33
C LEU A 193 29.47 -0.98 10.28
N ASP A 194 30.55 -0.34 9.84
CA ASP A 194 31.33 0.63 10.59
C ASP A 194 31.10 2.08 10.10
N GLU A 195 30.05 2.31 9.30
CA GLU A 195 29.76 3.62 8.69
C GLU A 195 29.73 4.73 9.75
N HIS A 196 30.71 5.63 9.70
CA HIS A 196 30.89 6.67 10.72
C HIS A 196 29.80 7.75 10.65
N ASP A 197 29.32 8.05 9.44
CA ASP A 197 28.39 9.14 9.17
C ASP A 197 26.91 8.73 9.29
N ALA A 198 26.64 7.47 9.66
CA ALA A 198 25.29 7.00 9.94
C ALA A 198 24.76 7.67 11.21
N VAL A 199 23.47 8.02 11.22
CA VAL A 199 22.83 8.81 12.28
C VAL A 199 21.66 8.03 12.87
N LEU A 200 21.60 7.96 14.20
CA LEU A 200 20.45 7.46 14.94
C LEU A 200 19.85 8.59 15.79
N LEU A 201 18.56 8.84 15.60
CA LEU A 201 17.79 9.81 16.36
C LEU A 201 16.72 9.09 17.19
N VAL A 202 16.36 9.67 18.32
CA VAL A 202 15.22 9.27 19.15
C VAL A 202 14.33 10.48 19.45
N ARG A 203 13.01 10.27 19.45
CA ARG A 203 12.00 11.30 19.76
C ARG A 203 10.72 10.69 20.34
N ASP A 204 9.91 11.54 20.97
CA ASP A 204 8.64 11.12 21.61
C ASP A 204 7.44 11.20 20.71
N GLN A 205 7.45 12.18 19.81
CA GLN A 205 6.39 12.43 18.85
C GLN A 205 6.98 12.44 17.45
N PRO A 206 6.21 12.03 16.42
CA PRO A 206 6.73 11.98 15.06
C PRO A 206 7.37 13.31 14.62
N ASP A 207 6.71 14.42 14.92
CA ASP A 207 7.07 15.82 14.62
C ASP A 207 7.73 16.53 15.81
N GLY A 208 8.09 15.79 16.86
CA GLY A 208 8.83 16.32 18.01
C GLY A 208 10.33 16.53 17.72
N GLU A 209 10.98 17.31 18.57
CA GLU A 209 12.41 17.57 18.49
C GLU A 209 13.22 16.27 18.68
N PRO A 210 14.13 15.92 17.74
CA PRO A 210 14.93 14.72 17.86
C PRO A 210 16.15 14.91 18.76
N MET A 211 16.51 13.85 19.47
CA MET A 211 17.80 13.72 20.16
C MET A 211 18.70 12.74 19.40
N THR A 212 19.95 13.12 19.13
CA THR A 212 20.92 12.22 18.51
C THR A 212 21.45 11.22 19.53
N ILE A 213 21.43 9.93 19.17
CA ILE A 213 22.15 8.89 19.90
C ILE A 213 23.57 8.82 19.34
N GLU A 214 24.55 9.04 20.21
CA GLU A 214 25.97 9.03 19.86
C GLU A 214 26.37 7.77 19.08
N ARG A 215 27.13 7.95 17.99
CA ARG A 215 27.52 6.87 17.07
C ARG A 215 28.18 5.66 17.76
N GLY A 216 28.95 5.90 18.83
CA GLY A 216 29.61 4.86 19.62
C GLY A 216 28.66 3.98 20.46
N ARG A 217 27.41 4.42 20.66
CA ARG A 217 26.40 3.71 21.47
C ARG A 217 25.53 2.73 20.68
N TRP A 218 25.74 2.57 19.38
CA TRP A 218 24.94 1.67 18.56
C TRP A 218 25.73 1.12 17.38
N ARG A 219 25.27 -0.01 16.82
CA ARG A 219 25.96 -0.73 15.74
C ARG A 219 24.96 -1.42 14.82
N PHE A 220 25.37 -1.70 13.59
CA PHE A 220 24.65 -2.61 12.69
C PHE A 220 24.87 -4.05 13.13
N ALA A 221 24.02 -4.51 14.04
CA ALA A 221 24.18 -5.78 14.73
C ALA A 221 22.84 -6.23 15.33
N ARG A 222 22.82 -7.49 15.78
CA ARG A 222 21.75 -8.07 16.59
C ARG A 222 22.32 -8.91 17.71
N VAL A 223 21.48 -9.29 18.67
CA VAL A 223 21.84 -10.28 19.68
C VAL A 223 21.60 -11.69 19.10
N ALA A 224 22.53 -12.61 19.29
CA ALA A 224 22.43 -14.00 18.88
C ALA A 224 21.87 -14.89 20.01
N GLY A 225 21.04 -15.86 19.63
CA GLY A 225 20.42 -16.83 20.54
C GLY A 225 19.22 -16.25 21.31
N ASP A 226 18.73 -17.02 22.29
CA ASP A 226 17.53 -16.70 23.08
C ASP A 226 17.78 -15.68 24.21
N ASN A 227 19.02 -15.17 24.32
CA ASN A 227 19.41 -14.16 25.32
C ASN A 227 18.92 -12.76 24.91
N VAL A 228 17.60 -12.59 24.80
CA VAL A 228 16.96 -11.31 24.50
C VAL A 228 16.67 -10.59 25.82
N GLY A 229 17.62 -9.79 26.30
CA GLY A 229 17.45 -8.97 27.51
C GLY A 229 18.39 -7.77 27.51
N PRO A 230 18.07 -6.67 28.21
CA PRO A 230 18.83 -5.41 28.18
C PRO A 230 20.30 -5.54 28.63
N ASP A 231 20.63 -6.59 29.39
CA ASP A 231 21.99 -6.88 29.87
C ASP A 231 22.79 -7.83 28.95
N ALA A 232 22.22 -8.26 27.81
CA ALA A 232 22.86 -9.20 26.88
C ALA A 232 23.97 -8.53 26.05
N ARG A 233 25.13 -8.27 26.68
CA ARG A 233 26.35 -7.83 25.98
C ARG A 233 27.15 -8.99 25.38
N SER A 234 26.97 -10.22 25.89
CA SER A 234 27.50 -11.43 25.27
C SER A 234 26.59 -11.90 24.14
N GLY A 235 27.12 -12.06 22.93
CA GLY A 235 26.36 -12.56 21.78
C GLY A 235 25.91 -11.48 20.79
N ILE A 236 26.43 -10.25 20.86
CA ILE A 236 26.23 -9.26 19.80
C ILE A 236 26.97 -9.75 18.55
N VAL A 237 26.24 -10.01 17.47
CA VAL A 237 26.78 -10.43 16.18
C VAL A 237 26.52 -9.34 15.13
N PRO A 238 27.52 -8.96 14.32
CA PRO A 238 27.30 -8.03 13.23
C PRO A 238 26.25 -8.56 12.25
N ASP A 239 25.28 -7.72 11.87
CA ASP A 239 24.23 -8.06 10.89
C ASP A 239 23.79 -6.76 10.20
N PRO A 240 23.97 -6.63 8.87
CA PRO A 240 23.69 -5.39 8.16
C PRO A 240 22.19 -5.06 8.09
N ARG A 241 21.31 -5.96 8.53
CA ARG A 241 19.84 -5.76 8.48
C ARG A 241 19.26 -5.35 9.82
N TYR A 242 20.08 -5.31 10.87
CA TYR A 242 19.62 -5.00 12.22
C TYR A 242 20.42 -3.84 12.81
N ILE A 243 19.81 -3.16 13.76
CA ILE A 243 20.45 -2.15 14.58
C ILE A 243 20.35 -2.54 16.05
N TRP A 244 21.46 -2.46 16.75
CA TRP A 244 21.57 -2.70 18.18
C TRP A 244 22.02 -1.42 18.89
N VAL A 245 21.49 -1.16 20.09
CA VAL A 245 21.77 0.05 20.88
C VAL A 245 22.19 -0.35 22.31
N ASP A 246 23.24 0.28 22.84
CA ASP A 246 23.65 0.12 24.23
C ASP A 246 22.63 0.76 25.19
N GLY A 247 22.06 -0.07 26.05
CA GLY A 247 20.89 0.23 26.88
C GLY A 247 19.54 -0.10 26.21
N GLY A 248 19.55 -0.50 24.93
CA GLY A 248 18.38 -0.94 24.19
C GLY A 248 17.46 0.19 23.69
N PHE A 249 16.38 -0.24 23.05
CA PHE A 249 15.26 0.56 22.57
C PHE A 249 14.17 0.60 23.65
N GLU A 250 13.74 1.80 24.01
CA GLU A 250 12.66 2.06 24.94
C GLU A 250 11.29 1.84 24.27
N LYS A 251 10.36 1.25 25.02
CA LYS A 251 8.97 1.06 24.60
C LYS A 251 8.34 2.40 24.18
N GLY A 252 7.74 2.42 22.99
CA GLY A 252 6.94 3.53 22.49
C GLY A 252 7.74 4.72 21.94
N ARG A 253 9.05 4.85 22.21
CA ARG A 253 9.88 5.89 21.61
C ARG A 253 10.05 5.66 20.10
N LEU A 254 10.18 6.74 19.35
CA LEU A 254 10.40 6.71 17.91
C LEU A 254 11.89 6.86 17.62
N TYR A 255 12.46 5.83 17.02
CA TYR A 255 13.85 5.83 16.57
C TYR A 255 13.91 6.05 15.08
N GLN A 256 14.87 6.81 14.60
CA GLN A 256 15.04 7.09 13.18
C GLN A 256 16.50 6.94 12.82
N VAL A 257 16.78 6.05 11.88
CA VAL A 257 18.14 5.75 11.43
C VAL A 257 18.31 6.18 9.98
N THR A 258 19.39 6.91 9.73
CA THR A 258 19.88 7.24 8.39
C THR A 258 21.22 6.56 8.18
N TYR A 259 21.34 5.77 7.12
CA TYR A 259 22.55 5.01 6.80
C TYR A 259 22.65 4.74 5.30
N THR A 260 23.82 4.34 4.83
CA THR A 260 24.05 3.92 3.45
C THR A 260 23.67 2.46 3.28
N ALA A 261 22.64 2.19 2.48
CA ALA A 261 22.20 0.86 2.10
C ALA A 261 22.85 0.37 0.81
N VAL A 262 22.77 -0.95 0.55
CA VAL A 262 23.15 -1.59 -0.71
C VAL A 262 22.02 -2.44 -1.31
N GLY A 263 21.84 -2.33 -2.63
CA GLY A 263 20.82 -3.02 -3.41
C GLY A 263 19.55 -2.18 -3.56
N ALA A 264 19.14 -1.92 -4.80
CA ALA A 264 18.01 -1.06 -5.10
C ALA A 264 17.01 -1.78 -6.03
N PRO A 265 16.04 -2.54 -5.50
CA PRO A 265 14.94 -3.09 -6.30
C PRO A 265 14.24 -2.00 -7.11
N VAL A 266 13.84 -2.30 -8.34
CA VAL A 266 13.07 -1.38 -9.18
C VAL A 266 11.61 -1.41 -8.74
N LEU A 267 11.27 -0.61 -7.72
CA LEU A 267 10.00 -0.70 -7.00
C LEU A 267 8.76 -0.48 -7.90
N GLY A 268 8.85 0.45 -8.86
CA GLY A 268 7.73 0.77 -9.73
C GLY A 268 7.33 -0.35 -10.70
N LEU A 269 8.10 -1.44 -10.81
CA LEU A 269 7.66 -2.67 -11.47
C LEU A 269 6.41 -3.26 -10.79
N GLY A 270 6.20 -3.00 -9.50
CA GLY A 270 4.94 -3.31 -8.82
C GLY A 270 3.73 -2.63 -9.45
N ILE A 271 3.87 -1.36 -9.85
CA ILE A 271 2.81 -0.63 -10.54
C ILE A 271 2.61 -1.18 -11.96
N ALA A 272 3.70 -1.52 -12.66
CA ALA A 272 3.62 -2.16 -13.98
C ALA A 272 2.90 -3.52 -13.91
N ALA A 273 3.20 -4.37 -12.92
CA ALA A 273 2.52 -5.66 -12.71
C ALA A 273 1.00 -5.49 -12.57
N LEU A 274 0.59 -4.55 -11.72
CA LEU A 274 -0.82 -4.24 -11.48
C LEU A 274 -1.52 -3.76 -12.77
N ARG A 275 -0.92 -2.79 -13.47
CA ARG A 275 -1.42 -2.25 -14.74
C ARG A 275 -1.52 -3.34 -15.81
N ASP A 276 -0.44 -4.06 -16.03
CA ASP A 276 -0.31 -4.97 -17.17
C ASP A 276 -1.10 -6.27 -16.95
N SER A 277 -1.34 -6.68 -15.70
CA SER A 277 -2.21 -7.81 -15.39
C SER A 277 -3.67 -7.55 -15.81
N VAL A 278 -4.21 -6.35 -15.58
CA VAL A 278 -5.57 -6.01 -16.03
C VAL A 278 -5.63 -5.69 -17.51
N ALA A 279 -4.58 -5.10 -18.09
CA ALA A 279 -4.47 -4.92 -19.53
C ALA A 279 -4.47 -6.27 -20.26
N TRP A 280 -3.78 -7.27 -19.71
CA TRP A 280 -3.81 -8.65 -20.19
C TRP A 280 -5.19 -9.29 -20.05
N LEU A 281 -5.91 -9.10 -18.94
CA LEU A 281 -7.28 -9.62 -18.83
C LEU A 281 -8.24 -8.96 -19.84
N LYS A 282 -8.12 -7.65 -20.09
CA LYS A 282 -8.94 -6.91 -21.07
C LYS A 282 -8.65 -7.32 -22.51
N HIS A 283 -7.39 -7.56 -22.85
CA HIS A 283 -6.94 -7.59 -24.25
C HIS A 283 -6.22 -8.88 -24.67
N GLY A 284 -5.83 -9.73 -23.72
CA GLY A 284 -5.09 -10.96 -23.97
C GLY A 284 -5.96 -12.05 -24.58
N THR A 285 -5.34 -12.91 -25.35
CA THR A 285 -5.95 -14.03 -26.06
C THR A 285 -5.83 -15.34 -25.27
N PRO A 286 -6.57 -16.41 -25.64
CA PRO A 286 -6.36 -17.74 -25.05
C PRO A 286 -4.92 -18.25 -25.21
N ARG A 287 -4.23 -17.90 -26.31
CA ARG A 287 -2.83 -18.29 -26.56
C ARG A 287 -1.84 -17.63 -25.59
N GLU A 288 -2.18 -16.46 -25.07
CA GLU A 288 -1.43 -15.73 -24.05
C GLU A 288 -1.85 -16.14 -22.63
N GLY A 289 -2.63 -17.22 -22.50
CA GLY A 289 -3.06 -17.77 -21.21
C GLY A 289 -4.18 -17.00 -20.51
N ASN A 290 -4.82 -16.02 -21.17
CA ASN A 290 -5.91 -15.26 -20.56
C ASN A 290 -7.07 -16.20 -20.15
N PRO A 291 -7.45 -16.26 -18.85
CA PRO A 291 -8.50 -17.16 -18.37
C PRO A 291 -9.92 -16.66 -18.67
N ALA A 292 -10.09 -15.41 -19.09
CA ALA A 292 -11.38 -14.80 -19.42
C ALA A 292 -11.29 -13.98 -20.73
N PRO A 293 -10.83 -14.60 -21.84
CA PRO A 293 -10.55 -13.89 -23.08
C PRO A 293 -11.84 -13.31 -23.67
N ALA A 294 -11.78 -12.06 -24.14
CA ALA A 294 -12.92 -11.30 -24.65
C ALA A 294 -14.10 -11.10 -23.67
N ALA A 295 -13.98 -11.55 -22.42
CA ALA A 295 -15.03 -11.45 -21.42
C ALA A 295 -14.88 -10.21 -20.51
N ILE A 296 -13.79 -9.45 -20.62
CA ILE A 296 -13.50 -8.27 -19.80
C ILE A 296 -13.43 -7.02 -20.69
N ARG A 297 -14.13 -5.96 -20.27
CA ARG A 297 -14.21 -4.66 -20.95
C ARG A 297 -13.72 -3.53 -20.06
N TYR A 298 -14.07 -3.58 -18.77
CA TYR A 298 -13.74 -2.55 -17.78
C TYR A 298 -12.93 -3.12 -16.64
N ALA A 299 -11.90 -2.39 -16.20
CA ALA A 299 -11.08 -2.74 -15.05
C ALA A 299 -11.19 -1.70 -13.95
N TYR A 300 -11.51 -2.18 -12.75
CA TYR A 300 -11.57 -1.39 -11.53
C TYR A 300 -10.46 -1.83 -10.60
N ALA A 301 -9.85 -0.91 -9.85
CA ALA A 301 -8.93 -1.25 -8.79
C ALA A 301 -9.45 -0.84 -7.41
N TYR A 302 -9.23 -1.70 -6.42
CA TYR A 302 -9.45 -1.39 -5.02
C TYR A 302 -8.16 -1.56 -4.24
N GLY A 303 -7.86 -0.57 -3.42
CA GLY A 303 -6.76 -0.59 -2.48
C GLY A 303 -7.18 0.04 -1.16
N ARG A 304 -6.59 -0.42 -0.07
CA ARG A 304 -6.88 0.02 1.29
C ARG A 304 -5.59 0.43 1.99
N SER A 305 -5.58 1.57 2.68
CA SER A 305 -4.43 2.03 3.48
C SER A 305 -3.18 2.17 2.60
N GLN A 306 -2.10 1.42 2.86
CA GLN A 306 -0.91 1.32 2.00
C GLN A 306 -1.25 1.17 0.50
N THR A 307 -2.19 0.30 0.14
CA THR A 307 -2.51 0.07 -1.28
C THR A 307 -3.46 1.11 -1.86
N GLY A 308 -4.20 1.83 -1.01
CA GLY A 308 -4.86 3.07 -1.40
C GLY A 308 -3.84 4.17 -1.73
N ARG A 309 -2.76 4.28 -0.94
CA ARG A 309 -1.61 5.16 -1.24
C ARG A 309 -0.90 4.74 -2.53
N LEU A 310 -0.76 3.44 -2.80
CA LEU A 310 -0.17 2.94 -4.04
C LEU A 310 -0.99 3.36 -5.26
N LEU A 311 -2.32 3.23 -5.20
CA LEU A 311 -3.20 3.67 -6.27
C LEU A 311 -3.13 5.19 -6.47
N ARG A 312 -2.99 5.97 -5.39
CA ARG A 312 -2.70 7.41 -5.49
C ARG A 312 -1.36 7.68 -6.20
N THR A 313 -0.32 6.92 -5.87
CA THR A 313 0.99 7.02 -6.53
C THR A 313 0.94 6.63 -8.01
N LEU A 314 0.20 5.57 -8.38
CA LEU A 314 -0.04 5.17 -9.77
C LEU A 314 -0.65 6.32 -10.58
N VAL A 315 -1.71 6.95 -10.05
CA VAL A 315 -2.37 8.09 -10.69
C VAL A 315 -1.42 9.28 -10.77
N TYR A 316 -0.72 9.63 -9.69
CA TYR A 316 0.19 10.77 -9.65
C TYR A 316 1.36 10.64 -10.64
N ASN A 317 1.97 9.45 -10.69
CA ASN A 317 3.06 9.16 -11.62
C ASN A 317 2.57 8.91 -13.04
N ASP A 318 1.25 8.86 -13.25
CA ASP A 318 0.63 8.69 -14.55
C ASP A 318 0.95 7.35 -15.23
N LEU A 319 1.00 6.29 -14.42
CA LEU A 319 1.41 4.94 -14.82
C LEU A 319 0.21 4.03 -15.15
N ASN A 320 -0.89 4.59 -15.66
CA ASN A 320 -2.09 3.80 -16.04
C ASN A 320 -2.13 3.38 -17.51
N LEU A 321 -1.28 3.98 -18.38
CA LEU A 321 -1.22 3.61 -19.78
C LEU A 321 -0.39 2.35 -19.99
N ASP A 322 -0.92 1.40 -20.75
CA ASP A 322 -0.15 0.24 -21.21
C ASP A 322 0.79 0.59 -22.37
N GLU A 323 1.61 -0.37 -22.81
CA GLU A 323 2.54 -0.19 -23.95
C GLU A 323 1.84 -0.02 -25.31
N GLN A 324 0.51 -0.05 -25.37
CA GLN A 324 -0.28 0.24 -26.56
C GLN A 324 -0.98 1.60 -26.45
N GLY A 325 -0.70 2.37 -25.39
CA GLY A 325 -1.28 3.69 -25.16
C GLY A 325 -2.73 3.64 -24.68
N ARG A 326 -3.20 2.52 -24.14
CA ARG A 326 -4.58 2.34 -23.64
C ARG A 326 -4.62 2.50 -22.12
N GLU A 327 -5.72 3.05 -21.60
CA GLU A 327 -5.98 3.07 -20.15
C GLU A 327 -6.22 1.63 -19.65
N ALA A 328 -5.33 1.17 -18.77
CA ALA A 328 -5.42 -0.16 -18.19
C ALA A 328 -6.58 -0.24 -17.19
N LEU A 329 -6.67 0.72 -16.26
CA LEU A 329 -7.78 0.90 -15.32
C LEU A 329 -8.76 1.95 -15.82
N ASP A 330 -10.04 1.68 -15.65
CA ASP A 330 -11.15 2.58 -15.97
C ASP A 330 -11.69 3.26 -14.70
N GLY A 331 -11.59 2.59 -13.55
CA GLY A 331 -12.01 3.14 -12.26
C GLY A 331 -11.13 2.74 -11.07
N ILE A 332 -10.99 3.61 -10.08
CA ILE A 332 -10.22 3.37 -8.86
C ILE A 332 -11.04 3.73 -7.62
N VAL A 333 -11.05 2.85 -6.61
CA VAL A 333 -11.45 3.16 -5.23
C VAL A 333 -10.22 3.06 -4.34
N ALA A 334 -9.65 4.21 -3.99
CA ALA A 334 -8.53 4.33 -3.07
C ALA A 334 -9.06 4.64 -1.67
N ASN A 335 -9.19 3.58 -0.85
CA ASN A 335 -9.85 3.63 0.45
C ASN A 335 -8.86 3.82 1.60
N VAL A 336 -9.23 4.66 2.56
CA VAL A 336 -8.50 4.99 3.81
C VAL A 336 -7.01 5.23 3.57
N ALA A 337 -6.68 5.85 2.44
CA ALA A 337 -5.31 6.14 2.04
C ALA A 337 -4.74 7.36 2.79
N GLY A 338 -5.61 8.19 3.36
CA GLY A 338 -5.28 9.54 3.78
C GLY A 338 -4.89 10.39 2.57
N GLY A 339 -4.10 11.43 2.81
CA GLY A 339 -3.59 12.32 1.76
C GLY A 339 -2.21 11.92 1.26
N LEU A 340 -1.48 11.09 2.01
CA LEU A 340 -0.12 10.69 1.68
C LEU A 340 -0.03 9.81 0.42
N ARG A 341 1.16 9.82 -0.17
CA ARG A 341 1.67 8.77 -1.06
C ARG A 341 2.62 7.87 -0.27
N GLY A 342 3.13 6.82 -0.89
CA GLY A 342 4.13 5.95 -0.27
C GLY A 342 5.34 5.77 -1.16
N GLU A 343 6.37 5.14 -0.60
CA GLU A 343 7.68 4.98 -1.22
C GLU A 343 7.70 3.83 -2.22
N PHE A 344 6.88 3.93 -3.27
CA PHE A 344 6.55 2.81 -4.17
C PHE A 344 7.19 2.89 -5.56
N ASN A 345 7.80 4.02 -5.91
CA ASN A 345 8.43 4.25 -7.21
C ASN A 345 9.63 5.18 -7.07
N GLN A 346 10.42 5.01 -6.01
CA GLN A 346 11.63 5.78 -5.76
C GLN A 346 12.78 4.86 -5.44
N ARG A 347 14.00 5.27 -5.79
CA ARG A 347 15.20 4.54 -5.43
C ARG A 347 15.28 4.40 -3.92
N PHE A 348 15.54 3.18 -3.44
CA PHE A 348 15.62 2.87 -2.02
C PHE A 348 14.36 3.17 -1.19
N GLY A 349 13.18 3.17 -1.82
CA GLY A 349 11.91 3.28 -1.11
C GLY A 349 11.55 2.01 -0.32
N GLN A 350 10.89 2.17 0.83
CA GLN A 350 10.40 1.05 1.62
C GLN A 350 8.87 0.93 1.52
N ASN A 351 8.39 -0.04 0.73
CA ASN A 351 6.96 -0.23 0.46
C ASN A 351 6.13 -0.46 1.73
N SER A 352 6.69 -1.17 2.71
CA SER A 352 6.02 -1.52 3.99
C SER A 352 5.69 -0.33 4.89
N LYS A 353 6.39 0.80 4.70
CA LYS A 353 6.42 1.93 5.62
C LYS A 353 5.08 2.67 5.68
N ASP A 354 4.60 2.91 6.90
CA ASP A 354 3.22 3.39 7.17
C ASP A 354 3.12 4.67 8.01
N ARG A 355 4.22 5.41 8.10
CA ARG A 355 4.39 6.54 9.04
C ARG A 355 4.37 7.89 8.31
N PRO A 356 4.03 8.99 9.00
CA PRO A 356 3.84 10.31 8.37
C PRO A 356 5.15 10.96 7.87
N HIS A 357 6.32 10.50 8.33
CA HIS A 357 7.63 11.00 7.89
C HIS A 357 8.29 10.04 6.90
N MET A 358 7.96 10.23 5.63
CA MET A 358 8.47 9.47 4.50
C MET A 358 9.40 10.35 3.66
N MET A 359 10.30 9.76 2.89
CA MET A 359 11.17 10.55 2.01
C MET A 359 10.43 11.21 0.85
N ASP A 360 9.18 10.80 0.56
CA ASP A 360 8.43 11.23 -0.63
C ASP A 360 7.01 11.77 -0.33
N TYR A 361 6.95 13.09 -0.44
CA TYR A 361 5.86 14.05 -0.69
C TYR A 361 4.60 14.21 0.21
N VAL A 362 4.36 15.50 0.45
CA VAL A 362 3.12 16.19 0.87
C VAL A 362 2.60 17.04 -0.31
N HIS A 363 2.39 16.45 -1.49
CA HIS A 363 1.75 17.15 -2.61
C HIS A 363 0.35 16.58 -2.87
N PRO A 364 -0.66 17.44 -3.16
CA PRO A 364 -2.01 16.98 -3.42
C PRO A 364 -2.01 15.99 -4.59
N SER A 365 -2.86 14.95 -4.50
CA SER A 365 -3.05 13.97 -5.58
C SER A 365 -3.59 14.56 -6.89
N THR A 366 -3.89 15.86 -6.91
CA THR A 366 -4.55 16.58 -8.01
C THR A 366 -3.73 17.77 -8.52
N GLY A 367 -2.41 17.76 -8.33
CA GLY A 367 -1.53 18.84 -8.80
C GLY A 367 -1.76 19.23 -10.27
N GLU A 368 -1.61 20.52 -10.59
CA GLU A 368 -1.93 21.10 -11.90
C GLU A 368 -1.28 20.37 -13.08
N GLU A 369 0.00 19.98 -12.92
CA GLU A 369 0.75 19.25 -13.94
C GLU A 369 0.15 17.86 -14.23
N LEU A 370 -0.32 17.14 -13.21
CA LEU A 370 -0.99 15.87 -13.41
C LEU A 370 -2.32 16.07 -14.15
N GLN A 371 -3.12 17.05 -13.74
CA GLN A 371 -4.39 17.36 -14.40
C GLN A 371 -4.17 17.74 -15.87
N ARG A 372 -3.13 18.54 -16.14
CA ARG A 372 -2.72 18.90 -17.50
C ARG A 372 -2.36 17.67 -18.34
N ARG A 373 -1.58 16.72 -17.80
CA ARG A 373 -1.23 15.46 -18.49
C ARG A 373 -2.45 14.59 -18.77
N LEU A 374 -3.30 14.37 -17.76
CA LEU A 374 -4.51 13.57 -17.90
C LEU A 374 -5.51 14.20 -18.89
N ALA A 375 -5.67 15.53 -18.87
CA ALA A 375 -6.51 16.26 -19.81
C ALA A 375 -5.94 16.22 -21.23
N ALA A 376 -4.62 16.43 -21.40
CA ALA A 376 -3.97 16.44 -22.70
C ALA A 376 -4.12 15.12 -23.47
N ARG A 377 -4.19 13.98 -22.76
CA ARG A 377 -4.46 12.68 -23.39
C ARG A 377 -5.93 12.24 -23.38
N GLY A 378 -6.84 13.05 -22.84
CA GLY A 378 -8.25 12.69 -22.73
C GLY A 378 -8.51 11.47 -21.83
N SER A 379 -7.82 11.36 -20.70
CA SER A 379 -7.95 10.22 -19.79
C SER A 379 -9.40 10.00 -19.35
N THR A 380 -9.88 8.76 -19.47
CA THR A 380 -11.24 8.35 -19.06
C THR A 380 -11.31 7.88 -17.62
N LEU A 381 -10.17 7.72 -16.95
CA LEU A 381 -10.06 7.18 -15.59
C LEU A 381 -10.92 7.96 -14.59
N LYS A 382 -11.72 7.24 -13.80
CA LYS A 382 -12.54 7.81 -12.70
C LYS A 382 -12.04 7.34 -11.35
N VAL A 383 -11.95 8.25 -10.37
CA VAL A 383 -11.31 7.93 -9.08
C VAL A 383 -12.16 8.37 -7.89
N PHE A 384 -12.42 7.46 -6.95
CA PHE A 384 -12.96 7.76 -5.63
C PHE A 384 -11.86 7.66 -4.58
N TYR A 385 -11.66 8.75 -3.85
CA TYR A 385 -10.88 8.78 -2.62
C TYR A 385 -11.84 8.73 -1.44
N THR A 386 -11.80 7.65 -0.67
CA THR A 386 -12.66 7.48 0.52
C THR A 386 -11.80 7.48 1.76
N ASN A 387 -12.15 8.25 2.77
CA ASN A 387 -11.44 8.31 4.05
C ASN A 387 -12.42 8.18 5.21
N SER A 388 -11.99 7.59 6.32
CA SER A 388 -12.71 7.53 7.59
C SER A 388 -12.29 8.68 8.50
N SER A 389 -12.94 8.83 9.65
CA SER A 389 -12.45 9.75 10.69
C SER A 389 -11.03 9.42 11.17
N ALA A 390 -10.58 8.17 11.08
CA ALA A 390 -9.23 7.80 11.51
C ALA A 390 -8.14 8.50 10.68
N GLU A 391 -8.31 8.63 9.36
CA GLU A 391 -7.33 9.29 8.50
C GLU A 391 -7.33 10.82 8.68
N TYR A 392 -8.47 11.41 9.09
CA TYR A 392 -8.51 12.82 9.48
C TYR A 392 -7.79 13.04 10.81
N HIS A 393 -7.96 12.16 11.81
CA HIS A 393 -7.24 12.26 13.09
C HIS A 393 -5.73 11.98 12.97
N ARG A 394 -5.31 11.22 11.96
CA ARG A 394 -3.89 11.03 11.60
C ARG A 394 -3.27 12.28 10.93
N GLY A 395 -4.06 13.29 10.59
CA GLY A 395 -3.55 14.57 10.08
C GLY A 395 -3.28 14.65 8.59
N ASP A 396 -3.53 13.58 7.84
CA ASP A 396 -3.15 13.56 6.43
C ASP A 396 -4.32 13.50 5.45
N ALA A 397 -5.53 13.09 5.85
CA ALA A 397 -6.68 13.04 4.92
C ALA A 397 -7.03 14.41 4.30
N SER A 398 -6.88 15.50 5.06
CA SER A 398 -7.17 16.86 4.60
C SER A 398 -6.37 17.24 3.35
N LEU A 399 -5.13 16.75 3.24
CA LEU A 399 -4.25 16.98 2.09
C LEU A 399 -4.75 16.35 0.78
N THR A 400 -5.85 15.59 0.83
CA THR A 400 -6.56 15.13 -0.37
C THR A 400 -7.38 16.25 -1.01
N HIS A 401 -7.77 17.26 -0.24
CA HIS A 401 -8.72 18.30 -0.63
C HIS A 401 -8.36 19.69 -0.07
N THR A 402 -7.12 19.91 0.36
CA THR A 402 -6.55 21.23 0.69
C THR A 402 -5.21 21.41 -0.01
N ASP A 403 -4.71 22.65 -0.07
CA ASP A 403 -3.31 22.89 -0.39
C ASP A 403 -2.36 22.33 0.71
N PRO A 404 -1.07 22.12 0.42
CA PRO A 404 -0.10 21.58 1.39
C PRO A 404 -0.06 22.35 2.71
N GLU A 405 -0.27 23.66 2.66
CA GLU A 405 -0.29 24.55 3.81
C GLU A 405 -1.58 24.45 4.63
N GLY A 406 -2.61 23.77 4.11
CA GLY A 406 -3.92 23.61 4.77
C GLY A 406 -4.71 24.92 4.89
N THR A 407 -4.45 25.89 4.01
CA THR A 407 -5.03 27.24 4.06
C THR A 407 -6.15 27.44 3.04
N ARG A 408 -6.25 26.58 2.02
CA ARG A 408 -7.27 26.67 0.97
C ARG A 408 -7.83 25.31 0.61
N ASP A 409 -9.12 25.26 0.32
CA ASP A 409 -9.76 24.08 -0.28
C ASP A 409 -9.19 23.83 -1.69
N ALA A 410 -8.85 22.58 -1.99
CA ALA A 410 -8.42 22.12 -3.31
C ALA A 410 -9.54 21.32 -3.99
N PRO A 411 -9.87 21.61 -5.27
CA PRO A 411 -10.89 20.85 -5.99
C PRO A 411 -10.39 19.44 -6.35
N SER A 412 -11.29 18.46 -6.33
CA SER A 412 -10.98 17.08 -6.76
C SER A 412 -10.84 16.92 -8.29
N GLY A 413 -11.35 17.88 -9.06
CA GLY A 413 -11.41 17.80 -10.53
C GLY A 413 -12.61 16.96 -11.04
N PRO A 414 -12.91 17.03 -12.35
CA PRO A 414 -14.13 16.44 -12.92
C PRO A 414 -14.12 14.91 -12.91
N SER A 415 -12.95 14.26 -12.87
CA SER A 415 -12.81 12.79 -12.89
C SER A 415 -12.59 12.17 -11.51
N ALA A 416 -12.72 12.95 -10.43
CA ALA A 416 -12.60 12.41 -9.07
C ALA A 416 -13.70 12.84 -8.12
N ARG A 417 -13.93 12.02 -7.09
CA ARG A 417 -14.77 12.32 -5.93
C ARG A 417 -14.03 12.00 -4.64
N VAL A 418 -14.31 12.79 -3.61
CA VAL A 418 -13.77 12.59 -2.26
C VAL A 418 -14.94 12.41 -1.31
N TYR A 419 -14.95 11.30 -0.55
CA TYR A 419 -15.98 11.00 0.44
C TYR A 419 -15.39 10.72 1.81
N HIS A 420 -15.99 11.30 2.84
CA HIS A 420 -15.68 11.04 4.24
C HIS A 420 -16.74 10.13 4.86
N PHE A 421 -16.34 8.93 5.29
CA PHE A 421 -17.16 8.04 6.11
C PHE A 421 -17.03 8.50 7.57
N ALA A 422 -17.80 9.53 7.91
CA ALA A 422 -17.73 10.19 9.21
C ALA A 422 -18.07 9.23 10.35
N GLY A 423 -17.28 9.31 11.43
CA GLY A 423 -17.51 8.54 12.65
C GLY A 423 -17.12 7.07 12.53
N THR A 424 -16.38 6.63 11.50
CA THR A 424 -15.89 5.26 11.35
C THR A 424 -14.38 5.14 11.63
N GLU A 425 -13.88 3.91 11.84
CA GLU A 425 -12.44 3.63 12.03
C GLU A 425 -11.71 3.31 10.70
N HIS A 426 -10.38 3.12 10.77
CA HIS A 426 -9.51 2.81 9.62
C HIS A 426 -9.92 1.53 8.85
N GLY A 427 -10.70 0.64 9.46
CA GLY A 427 -11.21 -0.58 8.87
C GLY A 427 -12.72 -0.72 9.05
N LEU A 428 -13.29 -1.80 8.52
CA LEU A 428 -14.66 -2.16 8.85
C LEU A 428 -14.80 -2.29 10.36
N GLY A 429 -15.94 -1.84 10.89
CA GLY A 429 -16.25 -1.97 12.30
C GLY A 429 -16.23 -3.42 12.77
N VAL A 430 -15.86 -3.62 14.04
CA VAL A 430 -15.65 -4.94 14.63
C VAL A 430 -16.82 -5.30 15.53
N TRP A 431 -17.35 -6.51 15.38
CA TRP A 431 -18.39 -7.07 16.26
C TRP A 431 -18.00 -8.51 16.68
N PRO A 432 -18.14 -8.89 17.96
CA PRO A 432 -18.63 -8.10 19.09
C PRO A 432 -17.69 -6.94 19.46
N PRO A 433 -18.16 -5.93 20.24
CA PRO A 433 -17.33 -4.80 20.64
C PRO A 433 -16.08 -5.28 21.37
N THR A 434 -14.93 -4.74 20.99
CA THR A 434 -13.62 -5.12 21.54
C THR A 434 -12.69 -3.92 21.55
N ALA A 435 -11.73 -3.89 22.47
CA ALA A 435 -10.62 -2.93 22.45
C ALA A 435 -9.37 -3.50 21.75
N GLN A 436 -9.44 -4.74 21.25
CA GLN A 436 -8.31 -5.47 20.67
C GLN A 436 -8.55 -5.81 19.21
N LYS A 437 -7.48 -5.79 18.41
CA LYS A 437 -7.53 -6.24 17.01
C LYS A 437 -6.24 -6.94 16.63
N VAL A 438 -6.36 -8.09 15.96
CA VAL A 438 -5.21 -8.78 15.36
C VAL A 438 -4.76 -7.98 14.13
N THR A 439 -3.47 -7.67 14.07
CA THR A 439 -2.88 -6.93 12.96
C THR A 439 -2.62 -7.87 11.78
N ALA A 440 -3.59 -8.01 10.88
CA ALA A 440 -3.44 -8.86 9.69
C ALA A 440 -2.35 -8.40 8.69
N ALA A 441 -1.75 -7.24 8.92
CA ALA A 441 -0.67 -6.66 8.11
C ALA A 441 0.73 -7.13 8.52
N ASP A 442 0.90 -7.51 9.79
CA ASP A 442 2.10 -8.13 10.34
C ASP A 442 1.66 -9.05 11.50
N PRO A 443 1.58 -10.38 11.27
CA PRO A 443 1.14 -11.30 12.30
C PRO A 443 2.17 -11.53 13.42
N ALA A 444 3.41 -11.07 13.25
CA ALA A 444 4.40 -11.09 14.33
C ALA A 444 4.20 -9.91 15.28
N GLU A 445 3.41 -8.89 14.89
CA GLU A 445 3.05 -7.82 15.81
C GLU A 445 2.06 -8.29 16.87
N PRO A 446 2.23 -7.84 18.14
CA PRO A 446 1.22 -8.06 19.16
C PRO A 446 -0.11 -7.40 18.73
N PRO A 447 -1.26 -7.90 19.23
CA PRO A 447 -2.56 -7.30 18.96
C PRO A 447 -2.55 -5.78 19.25
N GLU A 448 -3.18 -5.00 18.37
CA GLU A 448 -3.41 -3.59 18.64
C GLU A 448 -4.39 -3.43 19.78
N HIS A 449 -4.06 -2.57 20.74
CA HIS A 449 -4.95 -2.17 21.83
C HIS A 449 -5.38 -0.72 21.65
N SER A 450 -6.68 -0.48 21.57
CA SER A 450 -7.24 0.87 21.61
C SER A 450 -7.59 1.26 23.05
N GLN A 451 -7.46 2.55 23.36
CA GLN A 451 -7.86 3.10 24.66
C GLN A 451 -9.37 2.93 24.93
N ASN A 452 -10.19 3.11 23.89
CA ASN A 452 -11.63 2.93 23.93
C ASN A 452 -12.03 1.65 23.18
N LEU A 453 -13.29 1.22 23.32
CA LEU A 453 -13.83 0.18 22.45
C LEU A 453 -13.72 0.62 20.98
N ARG A 454 -13.34 -0.33 20.13
CA ARG A 454 -13.26 -0.14 18.69
C ARG A 454 -14.63 0.11 18.09
N ASN A 455 -14.63 0.74 16.93
CA ASN A 455 -15.84 1.15 16.25
C ASN A 455 -16.60 -0.07 15.72
N THR A 456 -17.93 -0.09 15.87
CA THR A 456 -18.79 -1.18 15.42
C THR A 456 -19.50 -0.87 14.09
N ILE A 457 -19.30 0.33 13.53
CA ILE A 457 -19.93 0.76 12.27
C ILE A 457 -19.23 0.08 11.09
N ASP A 458 -19.96 -0.82 10.45
CA ASP A 458 -19.55 -1.46 9.20
C ASP A 458 -19.87 -0.54 8.00
N TYR A 459 -18.83 0.08 7.42
CA TYR A 459 -18.98 0.92 6.22
C TYR A 459 -18.97 0.13 4.90
N ALA A 460 -18.94 -1.20 4.90
CA ALA A 460 -18.98 -2.00 3.67
C ALA A 460 -20.15 -1.63 2.72
N PRO A 461 -21.37 -1.28 3.20
CA PRO A 461 -22.43 -0.78 2.33
C PRO A 461 -22.05 0.49 1.57
N LEU A 462 -21.29 1.41 2.19
CA LEU A 462 -20.82 2.63 1.54
C LEU A 462 -19.77 2.31 0.47
N LEU A 463 -18.84 1.38 0.75
CA LEU A 463 -17.89 0.90 -0.26
C LEU A 463 -18.60 0.25 -1.45
N ARG A 464 -19.60 -0.60 -1.20
CA ARG A 464 -20.41 -1.22 -2.27
C ARG A 464 -21.12 -0.16 -3.11
N ALA A 465 -21.69 0.85 -2.47
CA ALA A 465 -22.30 1.97 -3.17
C ALA A 465 -21.28 2.77 -4.01
N CYS A 466 -20.08 2.99 -3.47
CA CYS A 466 -18.98 3.59 -4.22
C CYS A 466 -18.64 2.78 -5.48
N LEU A 467 -18.47 1.45 -5.38
CA LEU A 467 -18.18 0.62 -6.55
C LEU A 467 -19.31 0.66 -7.60
N VAL A 468 -20.57 0.55 -7.17
CA VAL A 468 -21.72 0.61 -8.10
C VAL A 468 -21.83 1.97 -8.78
N ASN A 469 -21.66 3.06 -8.04
CA ASN A 469 -21.70 4.41 -8.61
C ASN A 469 -20.50 4.69 -9.53
N LEU A 470 -19.32 4.19 -9.18
CA LEU A 470 -18.14 4.28 -10.04
C LEU A 470 -18.35 3.53 -11.35
N ASP A 471 -18.93 2.32 -11.28
CA ASP A 471 -19.23 1.53 -12.48
C ASP A 471 -20.21 2.26 -13.41
N ARG A 472 -21.30 2.81 -12.87
CA ARG A 472 -22.25 3.61 -13.66
C ARG A 472 -21.61 4.86 -14.25
N TRP A 473 -20.70 5.49 -13.51
CA TRP A 473 -19.98 6.65 -14.02
C TRP A 473 -19.06 6.30 -15.18
N VAL A 474 -18.32 5.20 -15.08
CA VAL A 474 -17.39 4.72 -16.11
C VAL A 474 -18.14 4.22 -17.34
N THR A 475 -19.21 3.47 -17.15
CA THR A 475 -19.88 2.72 -18.24
C THR A 475 -21.05 3.44 -18.88
N GLU A 476 -21.78 4.24 -18.12
CA GLU A 476 -23.01 4.92 -18.55
C GLU A 476 -22.84 6.45 -18.55
N GLY A 477 -21.72 6.98 -18.04
CA GLY A 477 -21.51 8.42 -17.87
C GLY A 477 -22.37 9.05 -16.78
N ILE A 478 -23.06 8.25 -15.96
CA ILE A 478 -23.93 8.76 -14.89
C ILE A 478 -23.07 9.25 -13.73
N GLU A 479 -23.05 10.55 -13.49
CA GLU A 479 -22.27 11.13 -12.42
C GLU A 479 -22.71 10.61 -11.04
N PRO A 480 -21.74 10.29 -10.16
CA PRO A 480 -22.02 9.94 -8.77
C PRO A 480 -22.39 11.20 -7.97
N PRO A 481 -22.90 11.04 -6.73
CA PRO A 481 -23.10 12.16 -5.83
C PRO A 481 -21.87 13.09 -5.75
N PRO A 482 -22.05 14.41 -5.53
CA PRO A 482 -20.94 15.31 -5.32
C PRO A 482 -20.06 14.88 -4.13
N SER A 483 -18.80 15.29 -4.15
CA SER A 483 -17.86 15.07 -3.05
C SER A 483 -18.45 15.57 -1.71
N ARG A 484 -18.25 14.81 -0.64
CA ARG A 484 -18.69 15.12 0.73
C ARG A 484 -17.56 14.83 1.70
N HIS A 485 -16.88 15.88 2.12
CA HIS A 485 -15.74 15.87 3.04
C HIS A 485 -15.70 17.20 3.80
N PRO A 486 -14.93 17.30 4.90
CA PRO A 486 -14.68 18.57 5.58
C PRO A 486 -14.08 19.61 4.63
N ARG A 487 -14.45 20.88 4.82
CA ARG A 487 -14.01 22.01 4.00
C ARG A 487 -13.75 23.25 4.84
N LEU A 488 -12.77 24.04 4.41
CA LEU A 488 -12.48 25.34 5.03
C LEU A 488 -13.59 26.35 4.69
N ALA A 489 -14.12 26.32 3.46
CA ALA A 489 -15.09 27.29 2.98
C ALA A 489 -16.45 27.27 3.72
N ASP A 490 -16.81 26.14 4.34
CA ASP A 490 -18.04 25.99 5.14
C ASP A 490 -17.77 25.80 6.64
N GLY A 491 -16.50 25.92 7.07
CA GLY A 491 -16.10 25.80 8.48
C GLY A 491 -16.14 24.39 9.05
N SER A 492 -16.33 23.35 8.23
CA SER A 492 -16.35 21.96 8.69
C SER A 492 -14.97 21.31 8.80
N ALA A 493 -13.96 21.84 8.12
CA ALA A 493 -12.55 21.52 8.35
C ALA A 493 -11.99 22.45 9.42
N VAL A 494 -11.66 21.89 10.59
CA VAL A 494 -11.16 22.63 11.76
C VAL A 494 -9.78 22.11 12.19
N PRO A 495 -8.95 22.94 12.83
CA PRO A 495 -7.71 22.48 13.45
C PRO A 495 -8.01 21.50 14.60
N PHE A 496 -7.07 20.59 14.88
CA PHE A 496 -7.24 19.57 15.93
C PHE A 496 -7.52 20.16 17.31
N GLU A 497 -6.90 21.29 17.61
CA GLU A 497 -7.03 22.00 18.87
C GLU A 497 -8.47 22.44 19.14
N ALA A 498 -9.26 22.68 18.08
CA ALA A 498 -10.69 22.99 18.21
C ALA A 498 -11.50 21.81 18.78
N LEU A 499 -11.02 20.57 18.61
CA LEU A 499 -11.68 19.38 19.12
C LEU A 499 -11.44 19.17 20.62
N HIS A 500 -10.40 19.78 21.21
CA HIS A 500 -10.10 19.68 22.64
C HIS A 500 -11.31 20.07 23.49
N ALA A 501 -11.91 21.24 23.24
CA ALA A 501 -13.07 21.72 24.00
C ALA A 501 -14.31 20.80 23.86
N VAL A 502 -14.42 20.04 22.76
CA VAL A 502 -15.49 19.07 22.57
C VAL A 502 -15.24 17.83 23.41
N PHE A 503 -14.06 17.23 23.28
CA PHE A 503 -13.72 15.99 23.98
C PHE A 503 -13.47 16.19 25.49
N ASP A 504 -13.06 17.38 25.93
CA ASP A 504 -12.89 17.71 27.36
C ASP A 504 -14.22 17.66 28.14
N ARG A 505 -15.36 17.73 27.44
CA ARG A 505 -16.70 17.58 28.04
C ARG A 505 -17.16 16.12 28.13
N ILE A 506 -16.40 15.18 27.55
CA ILE A 506 -16.72 13.76 27.58
C ILE A 506 -15.85 13.10 28.65
N PRO A 507 -16.42 12.65 29.78
CA PRO A 507 -15.66 11.96 30.83
C PRO A 507 -14.84 10.80 30.24
N ASP A 508 -13.60 10.68 30.67
CA ASP A 508 -12.66 9.61 30.28
C ASP A 508 -12.34 9.49 28.78
N ALA A 509 -12.72 10.48 27.96
CA ALA A 509 -12.40 10.45 26.52
C ALA A 509 -10.89 10.48 26.25
N ASN A 510 -10.11 11.09 27.15
CA ASN A 510 -8.64 11.14 27.10
C ASN A 510 -8.10 11.49 25.70
N TYR A 511 -8.70 12.50 25.08
CA TYR A 511 -8.37 12.88 23.71
C TYR A 511 -6.89 13.31 23.59
N PRO A 512 -6.14 12.84 22.57
CA PRO A 512 -4.75 13.21 22.39
C PRO A 512 -4.58 14.74 22.34
N ARG A 513 -3.68 15.27 23.18
CA ARG A 513 -3.36 16.71 23.19
C ARG A 513 -2.41 17.13 22.08
N HIS A 514 -1.74 16.15 21.48
CA HIS A 514 -0.82 16.34 20.38
C HIS A 514 -1.24 15.45 19.21
N HIS A 515 -1.43 16.06 18.05
CA HIS A 515 -1.61 15.36 16.79
C HIS A 515 -0.40 15.67 15.93
N ALA A 516 0.32 14.61 15.51
CA ALA A 516 1.46 14.76 14.63
C ALA A 516 1.01 15.45 13.34
N ARG A 517 1.64 16.58 13.00
CA ARG A 517 1.36 17.28 11.75
C ARG A 517 2.27 16.74 10.66
N PRO A 518 1.73 16.36 9.49
CA PRO A 518 2.58 15.98 8.36
C PRO A 518 3.51 17.14 8.00
N CYS A 519 4.81 16.88 7.95
CA CYS A 519 5.80 17.87 7.54
C CYS A 519 6.62 17.35 6.36
N ARG A 520 7.05 18.27 5.51
CA ARG A 520 8.06 17.99 4.49
C ARG A 520 9.42 18.03 5.17
N LEU A 521 10.24 17.00 4.99
CA LEU A 521 11.61 16.99 5.48
C LEU A 521 12.58 17.24 4.32
N ASP A 522 13.62 18.04 4.58
CA ASP A 522 14.81 18.17 3.75
C ASP A 522 15.88 17.18 4.20
N PHE A 523 16.26 16.29 3.28
CA PHE A 523 17.28 15.27 3.47
C PHE A 523 18.65 15.66 2.90
N SER A 524 18.83 16.91 2.45
CA SER A 524 20.10 17.44 1.93
C SER A 524 21.19 17.55 3.01
N ARG A 525 20.78 17.62 4.30
CA ARG A 525 21.66 17.64 5.47
C ARG A 525 21.15 16.66 6.52
N LEU A 526 22.06 16.18 7.38
CA LEU A 526 21.73 15.28 8.50
C LEU A 526 21.98 15.98 9.84
N PRO A 527 21.06 15.87 10.82
CA PRO A 527 19.75 15.23 10.70
C PRO A 527 18.82 15.97 9.74
N ALA A 528 17.90 15.23 9.10
CA ALA A 528 16.88 15.82 8.23
C ALA A 528 16.01 16.79 9.05
N HIS A 529 15.66 17.92 8.45
CA HIS A 529 14.93 19.01 9.11
C HIS A 529 13.77 19.48 8.26
N SER A 530 12.74 20.08 8.88
CA SER A 530 11.71 20.79 8.11
C SER A 530 12.36 22.04 7.49
N PRO A 531 12.11 22.35 6.21
CA PRO A 531 12.61 23.56 5.56
C PRO A 531 11.98 24.83 6.14
#